data_AF-A0A353RMR1-F1
#
_entry.id   AF-A0A353RMR1-F1
#
_cell.length_a   1.000
_cell.length_b   1.000
_cell.length_c   1.000
_cell.angle_alpha   90.00
_cell.angle_beta   90.00
_cell.angle_gamma   90.00
#
_symmetry.space_group_name_H-M   'P 1'
#
loop_
_entity.id
_entity.type
_entity.pdbx_description
1 polymer ?
#
loop_
_entity_poly.entity_id
_entity_poly.type
_entity_poly.pdbx_seq_one_letter_code
_entity_poly.pdbx_strand_id
1 'polypeptide(L)'
;SWHYTWSVFHDPQGLIDLMGGNKAFTDMLDSVFVMPPVFDDSYYGGVIHEIREMQIMNMGQYAHGNQPIQHMIYLYNYAGEPWKAQYRVREVMDKLYRPAPDGYCGDEDNGQTSA
;
A
#
# COMPACT_ATOMS: atom_id res chain seq x y z
N SER A 1 -12.18 -0.01 -0.63
CA SER A 1 -11.92 -1.45 -0.80
C SER A 1 -10.42 -1.72 -0.98
N TRP A 2 -9.77 -1.16 -2.01
CA TRP A 2 -8.36 -1.41 -2.36
C TRP A 2 -7.29 -1.28 -1.27
N HIS A 3 -7.47 -0.46 -0.23
CA HIS A 3 -6.51 -0.35 0.87
C HIS A 3 -6.83 -1.29 2.04
N TYR A 4 -8.10 -1.54 2.29
CA TYR A 4 -8.58 -2.27 3.47
C TYR A 4 -8.77 -3.77 3.25
N THR A 5 -8.90 -4.23 1.99
CA THR A 5 -9.02 -5.66 1.67
C THR A 5 -7.89 -6.50 2.26
N TRP A 6 -6.72 -5.90 2.44
CA TRP A 6 -5.50 -6.54 2.93
C TRP A 6 -5.44 -6.70 4.45
N SER A 7 -6.38 -6.11 5.20
CA SER A 7 -6.37 -6.04 6.67
C SER A 7 -6.88 -7.32 7.33
N VAL A 8 -6.33 -8.48 6.92
CA VAL A 8 -6.59 -9.81 7.50
C VAL A 8 -5.30 -10.34 8.12
N PHE A 9 -4.74 -9.57 9.05
CA PHE A 9 -3.42 -9.82 9.64
C PHE A 9 -3.29 -11.21 10.30
N HIS A 10 -4.39 -11.72 10.85
CA HIS A 10 -4.43 -12.97 11.59
C HIS A 10 -4.55 -14.19 10.68
N ASP A 11 -5.00 -14.02 9.42
CA ASP A 11 -5.22 -15.12 8.49
C ASP A 11 -4.96 -14.74 7.02
N PRO A 12 -3.71 -14.47 6.62
CA PRO A 12 -3.39 -14.21 5.22
C PRO A 12 -3.66 -15.42 4.31
N GLN A 13 -3.54 -16.65 4.82
CA GLN A 13 -3.81 -17.85 4.03
C GLN A 13 -5.30 -17.96 3.70
N GLY A 14 -6.19 -17.73 4.67
CA GLY A 14 -7.63 -17.69 4.40
C GLY A 14 -8.00 -16.62 3.38
N LEU A 15 -7.35 -15.45 3.41
CA LEU A 15 -7.54 -14.42 2.39
C LEU A 15 -7.05 -14.88 1.00
N ILE A 16 -5.89 -15.54 0.92
CA ILE A 16 -5.37 -16.13 -0.31
C ILE A 16 -6.37 -17.14 -0.89
N ASP A 17 -6.92 -18.02 -0.05
CA ASP A 17 -7.88 -19.04 -0.46
C ASP A 17 -9.18 -18.40 -0.99
N LEU A 18 -9.68 -17.36 -0.31
CA LEU A 18 -10.84 -16.57 -0.76
C LEU A 18 -10.62 -15.89 -2.11
N MET A 19 -9.38 -15.48 -2.42
CA MET A 19 -9.03 -14.87 -3.70
C MET A 19 -8.78 -15.89 -4.83
N GLY A 20 -8.80 -17.19 -4.54
CA GLY A 20 -8.56 -18.24 -5.54
C GLY A 20 -7.11 -18.73 -5.62
N GLY A 21 -6.35 -18.57 -4.54
CA GLY A 21 -4.98 -19.09 -4.39
C GLY A 21 -3.89 -18.08 -4.75
N ASN A 22 -2.63 -18.50 -4.55
CA ASN A 22 -1.45 -17.62 -4.59
C ASN A 22 -1.38 -16.75 -5.85
N LYS A 23 -1.63 -17.30 -7.03
CA LYS A 23 -1.50 -16.55 -8.29
C LYS A 23 -2.50 -15.40 -8.40
N ALA A 24 -3.77 -15.67 -8.09
CA ALA A 24 -4.80 -14.64 -8.12
C ALA A 24 -4.55 -13.56 -7.06
N PHE A 25 -4.08 -13.99 -5.89
CA PHE A 25 -3.68 -13.09 -4.81
C PHE A 25 -2.51 -12.17 -5.21
N THR A 26 -1.43 -12.72 -5.79
CA THR A 26 -0.28 -11.91 -6.22
C THR A 26 -0.61 -11.00 -7.40
N ASP A 27 -1.47 -11.44 -8.34
CA ASP A 27 -1.97 -10.58 -9.41
C ASP A 27 -2.77 -9.38 -8.87
N MET A 28 -3.58 -9.61 -7.83
CA MET A 28 -4.32 -8.54 -7.17
C MET A 28 -3.38 -7.58 -6.44
N LEU A 29 -2.33 -8.07 -5.77
CA LEU A 29 -1.29 -7.21 -5.16
C LEU A 29 -0.53 -6.40 -6.22
N ASP A 30 -0.15 -7.02 -7.34
CA ASP A 30 0.54 -6.34 -8.44
C ASP A 30 -0.33 -5.22 -9.01
N SER A 31 -1.65 -5.46 -9.12
CA SER A 31 -2.61 -4.48 -9.64
C SER A 31 -2.64 -3.18 -8.82
N VAL A 32 -2.41 -3.23 -7.51
CA VAL A 32 -2.35 -2.02 -6.65
C VAL A 32 -1.30 -1.03 -7.15
N PHE A 33 -0.16 -1.50 -7.63
CA PHE A 33 0.94 -0.62 -8.07
C PHE A 33 0.79 -0.08 -9.49
N VAL A 34 -0.08 -0.66 -10.32
CA VAL A 34 -0.25 -0.30 -11.74
C VAL A 34 -1.57 0.38 -12.04
N MET A 35 -2.60 0.17 -11.20
CA MET A 35 -3.89 0.83 -11.37
C MET A 35 -3.72 2.35 -11.22
N PRO A 36 -4.27 3.16 -12.14
CA PRO A 36 -4.20 4.61 -12.00
C PRO A 36 -4.83 5.04 -10.67
N PRO A 37 -4.34 6.12 -10.03
CA PRO A 37 -4.84 6.63 -8.76
C PRO A 37 -6.20 7.34 -8.94
N VAL A 38 -7.18 6.64 -9.51
CA VAL A 38 -8.58 7.07 -9.59
C VAL A 38 -9.18 6.90 -8.21
N PHE A 39 -9.83 7.95 -7.70
CA PHE A 39 -10.52 7.94 -6.43
C PHE A 39 -11.92 8.55 -6.61
N ASP A 40 -12.78 8.28 -5.65
CA ASP A 40 -14.11 8.90 -5.51
C ASP A 40 -14.13 9.64 -4.18
N ASP A 41 -14.21 10.98 -4.25
CA ASP A 41 -14.24 11.87 -3.09
C ASP A 41 -15.66 12.34 -2.72
N SER A 42 -16.69 11.78 -3.36
CA SER A 42 -18.10 12.16 -3.15
C SER A 42 -18.54 12.09 -1.69
N TYR A 43 -17.95 11.17 -0.91
CA TYR A 43 -18.21 11.05 0.53
C TYR A 43 -17.67 12.25 1.34
N TYR A 44 -16.50 12.78 0.96
CA TYR A 44 -15.84 13.87 1.68
C TYR A 44 -16.23 15.26 1.14
N GLY A 45 -16.80 15.33 -0.07
CA GLY A 45 -17.16 16.59 -0.71
C GLY A 45 -15.96 17.39 -1.24
N GLY A 46 -14.79 16.75 -1.30
CA GLY A 46 -13.55 17.31 -1.82
C GLY A 46 -12.34 16.42 -1.53
N VAL A 47 -11.22 16.74 -2.18
CA VAL A 47 -9.96 15.99 -2.06
C VAL A 47 -9.29 16.27 -0.71
N ILE A 48 -9.33 15.27 0.18
CA ILE A 48 -8.56 15.28 1.43
C ILE A 48 -7.06 15.08 1.16
N HIS A 49 -6.21 15.40 2.14
CA HIS A 49 -4.76 15.41 1.92
C HIS A 49 -4.21 14.01 1.60
N GLU A 50 -4.74 12.95 2.21
CA GLU A 50 -4.32 11.57 1.98
C GLU A 50 -4.59 11.10 0.54
N ILE A 51 -5.68 11.58 -0.07
CA ILE A 51 -5.96 11.34 -1.49
C ILE A 51 -4.92 12.04 -2.35
N ARG A 52 -4.62 13.31 -2.05
CA ARG A 52 -3.64 14.10 -2.80
C ARG A 52 -2.24 13.51 -2.70
N GLU A 53 -1.83 13.07 -1.53
CA GLU A 53 -0.53 12.44 -1.26
C GLU A 53 -0.34 11.20 -2.13
N MET A 54 -1.31 10.27 -2.13
CA MET A 54 -1.27 9.06 -2.97
C MET A 54 -1.08 9.40 -4.46
N GLN A 55 -1.78 10.42 -4.98
CA GLN A 55 -1.67 10.81 -6.38
C GLN A 55 -0.27 11.29 -6.76
N ILE A 56 0.36 12.09 -5.90
CA ILE A 56 1.68 12.70 -6.18
C ILE A 56 2.79 11.64 -6.13
N MET A 57 2.64 10.60 -5.31
CA MET A 57 3.65 9.55 -5.17
C MET A 57 3.81 8.69 -6.42
N ASN A 58 2.82 8.66 -7.33
CA ASN A 58 2.87 7.92 -8.58
C ASN A 58 3.30 6.45 -8.38
N MET A 59 2.59 5.75 -7.49
CA MET A 59 2.77 4.32 -7.16
C MET A 59 1.44 3.55 -7.28
N GLY A 60 0.62 3.94 -8.25
CA GLY A 60 -0.75 3.42 -8.41
C GLY A 60 -1.64 3.77 -7.22
N GLN A 61 -2.34 2.78 -6.68
CA GLN A 61 -3.19 2.85 -5.49
C GLN A 61 -2.41 2.55 -4.18
N TYR A 62 -1.08 2.47 -4.22
CA TYR A 62 -0.29 2.24 -3.00
C TYR A 62 -0.12 3.53 -2.19
N ALA A 63 -1.04 3.78 -1.26
CA ALA A 63 -1.06 4.95 -0.38
C ALA A 63 -0.22 4.76 0.90
N HIS A 64 1.12 4.73 0.77
CA HIS A 64 2.04 4.47 1.89
C HIS A 64 1.92 5.45 3.06
N GLY A 65 1.54 6.71 2.79
CA GLY A 65 1.37 7.76 3.79
C GLY A 65 0.19 7.52 4.75
N ASN A 66 -0.55 6.42 4.61
CA ASN A 66 -1.66 6.07 5.47
C ASN A 66 -1.58 4.60 5.92
N GLN A 67 -1.96 4.33 7.17
CA GLN A 67 -1.69 3.07 7.88
C GLN A 67 -2.31 1.81 7.27
N PRO A 68 -3.55 1.82 6.72
CA PRO A 68 -4.23 0.57 6.34
C PRO A 68 -3.50 -0.31 5.33
N ILE A 69 -2.54 0.23 4.57
CA ILE A 69 -1.85 -0.49 3.49
C ILE A 69 -0.35 -0.69 3.75
N GLN A 70 0.20 -0.14 4.85
CA GLN A 70 1.64 -0.17 5.12
C GLN A 70 2.20 -1.61 5.16
N HIS A 71 1.43 -2.58 5.66
CA HIS A 71 1.83 -3.98 5.74
C HIS A 71 1.69 -4.75 4.41
N MET A 72 0.94 -4.23 3.43
CA MET A 72 0.51 -4.97 2.24
C MET A 72 1.67 -5.58 1.45
N ILE A 73 2.80 -4.87 1.34
CA ILE A 73 3.98 -5.37 0.59
C ILE A 73 4.50 -6.69 1.17
N TYR A 74 4.42 -6.87 2.49
CA TYR A 74 4.91 -8.09 3.13
C TYR A 74 4.01 -9.30 2.85
N LEU A 75 2.79 -9.11 2.33
CA LEU A 75 1.89 -10.19 1.97
C LEU A 75 2.39 -11.04 0.79
N TYR A 76 3.29 -10.52 -0.06
CA TYR A 76 3.97 -11.34 -1.08
C TYR A 76 4.71 -12.54 -0.49
N ASN A 77 5.19 -12.43 0.76
CA ASN A 77 5.86 -13.54 1.44
C ASN A 77 4.91 -14.73 1.69
N TYR A 78 3.64 -14.45 2.02
CA TYR A 78 2.64 -15.49 2.28
C TYR A 78 2.22 -16.23 1.00
N ALA A 79 2.31 -15.57 -0.16
CA ALA A 79 2.00 -16.19 -1.45
C ALA A 79 3.22 -16.86 -2.12
N GLY A 80 4.38 -16.89 -1.46
CA GLY A 80 5.59 -17.55 -1.97
C GLY A 80 6.40 -16.74 -2.98
N GLU A 81 6.19 -15.42 -3.08
CA GLU A 81 6.93 -14.53 -3.99
C GLU A 81 7.73 -13.43 -3.24
N PRO A 82 8.60 -13.78 -2.27
CA PRO A 82 9.26 -12.80 -1.40
C PRO A 82 10.17 -11.81 -2.14
N TRP A 83 10.66 -12.14 -3.34
CA TRP A 83 11.45 -11.22 -4.16
C TRP A 83 10.65 -9.99 -4.60
N LYS A 84 9.32 -10.10 -4.75
CA LYS A 84 8.46 -8.94 -5.01
C LYS A 84 8.37 -8.02 -3.80
N ALA A 85 8.29 -8.57 -2.59
CA ALA A 85 8.38 -7.78 -1.36
C ALA A 85 9.70 -7.01 -1.30
N GLN A 86 10.82 -7.69 -1.53
CA GLN A 86 12.17 -7.08 -1.50
C GLN A 86 12.28 -5.90 -2.46
N TYR A 87 11.81 -6.06 -3.70
CA TYR A 87 11.78 -5.00 -4.70
C TYR A 87 10.95 -3.79 -4.23
N ARG A 88 9.70 -4.03 -3.81
CA ARG A 88 8.77 -2.95 -3.42
C ARG A 88 9.18 -2.24 -2.14
N VAL A 89 9.67 -2.96 -1.14
CA VAL A 89 10.19 -2.35 0.10
C VAL A 89 11.37 -1.43 -0.22
N ARG A 90 12.30 -1.87 -1.07
CA ARG A 90 13.43 -1.02 -1.50
C ARG A 90 12.95 0.22 -2.25
N GLU A 91 12.03 0.06 -3.20
CA GLU A 91 11.43 1.17 -3.95
C GLU A 91 10.77 2.22 -3.01
N VAL A 92 10.01 1.75 -2.00
CA VAL A 92 9.37 2.62 -1.00
C VAL A 92 10.41 3.38 -0.17
N MET A 93 11.40 2.69 0.38
CA MET A 93 12.44 3.32 1.20
C MET A 93 13.21 4.40 0.43
N ASP A 94 13.56 4.12 -0.82
CA ASP A 94 14.37 5.03 -1.63
C ASP A 94 13.55 6.24 -2.14
N LYS A 95 12.24 6.06 -2.37
CA LYS A 95 11.39 7.08 -3.01
C LYS A 95 10.61 7.95 -2.02
N LEU A 96 10.11 7.35 -0.94
CA LEU A 96 9.07 7.95 -0.07
C LEU A 96 9.60 8.55 1.24
N TYR A 97 10.90 8.39 1.51
CA TYR A 97 11.55 8.91 2.69
C TYR A 97 12.79 9.72 2.31
N ARG A 98 12.92 10.92 2.89
CA ARG A 98 14.07 11.80 2.64
C ARG A 98 14.56 12.43 3.94
N PRO A 99 15.88 12.65 4.09
CA PRO A 99 16.43 13.36 5.24
C PRO A 99 16.29 14.89 5.05
N ALA A 100 15.05 15.37 4.89
CA ALA A 100 14.71 16.77 4.68
C ALA A 100 13.50 17.17 5.56
N PRO A 101 13.24 18.47 5.80
CA PRO A 101 12.09 18.90 6.59
C PRO A 101 10.73 18.41 6.07
N ASP A 102 10.61 18.16 4.76
CA ASP A 102 9.47 17.56 4.05
C ASP A 102 9.70 16.06 3.78
N GLY A 103 10.32 15.36 4.73
CA GLY A 103 10.92 14.04 4.53
C GLY A 103 9.95 12.85 4.39
N TYR A 104 8.69 13.01 4.78
CA TYR A 104 7.68 11.94 4.74
C TYR A 104 6.71 12.11 3.57
N CYS A 105 6.14 10.99 3.12
CA CYS A 105 5.15 10.96 2.04
C CYS A 105 3.70 11.21 2.48
N GLY A 106 3.47 11.44 3.77
CA GLY A 106 2.19 11.67 4.43
C GLY A 106 2.44 11.92 5.93
N ASP A 107 1.42 11.70 6.76
CA ASP A 107 1.53 11.91 8.20
C ASP A 107 2.49 10.90 8.87
N GLU A 108 3.22 11.39 9.87
CA GLU A 108 4.21 10.59 10.63
C GLU A 108 3.52 9.63 11.63
N ASP A 109 2.38 10.08 12.16
CA ASP A 109 1.48 9.34 13.05
C ASP A 109 2.17 8.69 14.26
N ASN A 110 2.77 9.54 15.09
CA ASN A 110 3.22 9.21 16.45
C ASN A 110 4.27 8.09 16.51
N GLY A 111 5.12 7.98 15.49
CA GLY A 111 6.14 6.94 15.37
C GLY A 111 5.77 5.79 14.44
N GLN A 112 4.51 5.66 14.00
CA GLN A 112 4.07 4.52 13.18
C GLN A 112 4.75 4.50 11.81
N THR A 113 4.79 5.63 11.11
CA THR A 113 5.42 5.72 9.78
C THR A 113 6.95 5.73 9.88
N SER A 114 7.51 5.98 11.07
CA SER A 114 8.96 5.98 11.32
C SER A 114 9.56 4.62 11.71
N ALA A 115 8.78 3.74 12.33
CA ALA A 115 9.24 2.47 12.92
C ALA A 115 9.44 1.34 11.90
#